data_AF-C4A0V1-F1
#
_entry.id   AF-C4A0V1-F1
#
_cell.length_a   1.000
_cell.length_b   1.000
_cell.length_c   1.000
_cell.angle_alpha   90.00
_cell.angle_beta   90.00
_cell.angle_gamma   90.00
#
_symmetry.space_group_name_H-M   'P 1'
#
loop_
_entity.id
_entity.type
_entity.pdbx_description
1 polymer ?
#
loop_
_entity_poly.entity_id
_entity_poly.type
_entity_poly.pdbx_seq_one_letter_code
_entity_poly.pdbx_strand_id
1 'polypeptide(L)'
;MFLLIILKEPKTPEAGCSCALSRCDCTNRGLTSIPQNLTKNIRRLDLSRNQITMVQAGAFINLPRLQELDLSSNQITMIQPSAFENLPMLQCL
;
A
#
# COMPACT_ATOMS: atom_id res chain seq x y z
N MET A 1 27.93 -5.17 -31.04
CA MET A 1 26.45 -5.17 -31.14
C MET A 1 25.90 -5.40 -29.74
N PHE A 2 24.93 -4.60 -29.32
CA PHE A 2 24.75 -4.08 -27.97
C PHE A 2 24.53 -5.10 -26.82
N LEU A 3 25.17 -4.74 -25.72
CA LEU A 3 25.14 -5.22 -24.34
C LEU A 3 23.73 -5.60 -23.81
N LEU A 4 23.57 -6.84 -23.34
CA LEU A 4 22.50 -7.26 -22.43
C LEU A 4 22.78 -6.68 -21.03
N ILE A 5 22.51 -5.38 -20.81
CA ILE A 5 22.38 -4.83 -19.45
C ILE A 5 20.91 -4.89 -19.06
N ILE A 6 20.61 -5.85 -18.17
CA ILE A 6 19.68 -5.74 -17.03
C ILE A 6 18.85 -4.44 -17.00
N LEU A 7 17.66 -4.45 -17.60
CA LEU A 7 16.54 -3.72 -17.01
C LEU A 7 15.85 -4.71 -16.07
N LYS A 8 16.44 -4.90 -14.89
CA LYS A 8 15.65 -5.28 -13.73
C LYS A 8 14.68 -4.12 -13.57
N GLU A 9 13.44 -4.28 -14.02
CA GLU A 9 12.44 -3.22 -13.94
C GLU A 9 12.41 -2.71 -12.49
N PRO A 10 12.75 -1.43 -12.24
CA PRO A 10 12.93 -0.97 -10.89
C PRO A 10 11.56 -0.75 -10.29
N LYS A 11 11.25 -1.58 -9.27
CA LYS A 11 10.09 -1.55 -8.36
C LYS A 11 8.87 -2.33 -8.83
N THR A 12 8.94 -3.66 -8.78
CA THR A 12 7.74 -4.46 -8.49
C THR A 12 7.62 -4.58 -6.96
N PRO A 13 6.65 -3.92 -6.32
CA PRO A 13 6.25 -4.22 -4.94
C PRO A 13 5.58 -5.60 -4.95
N GLU A 14 5.92 -6.43 -3.98
CA GLU A 14 5.61 -7.86 -3.84
C GLU A 14 4.12 -8.21 -3.64
N ALA A 15 3.20 -7.43 -4.21
CA ALA A 15 1.76 -7.72 -4.29
C ALA A 15 1.18 -7.45 -5.70
N GLY A 16 2.06 -7.24 -6.70
CA GLY A 16 1.66 -6.83 -8.05
C GLY A 16 1.18 -5.37 -8.13
N CYS A 17 1.38 -4.58 -7.07
CA CYS A 17 1.02 -3.16 -7.06
C CYS A 17 1.85 -2.37 -8.08
N SER A 18 1.28 -1.35 -8.70
CA SER A 18 2.01 -0.44 -9.58
C SER A 18 2.40 0.81 -8.79
N CYS A 19 3.70 1.05 -8.64
CA CYS A 19 4.20 2.15 -7.81
C CYS A 19 5.09 3.11 -8.60
N ALA A 20 4.67 4.38 -8.69
CA ALA A 20 5.42 5.45 -9.34
C ALA A 20 5.24 6.78 -8.60
N LEU A 21 6.29 7.59 -8.53
CA LEU A 21 6.24 8.96 -7.99
C LEU A 21 5.59 9.07 -6.59
N SER A 22 5.92 8.16 -5.68
CA SER A 22 5.35 8.09 -4.31
C SER A 22 3.85 7.76 -4.25
N ARG A 23 3.27 7.25 -5.34
CA ARG A 23 1.92 6.71 -5.40
C ARG A 23 2.00 5.22 -5.68
N CYS A 24 1.15 4.44 -5.02
CA CYS A 24 1.03 3.01 -5.23
C CYS A 24 -0.43 2.65 -5.45
N ASP A 25 -0.71 2.05 -6.60
CA ASP A 25 -2.00 1.47 -6.95
C ASP A 25 -1.93 -0.04 -6.67
N CYS A 26 -2.74 -0.48 -5.72
CA CYS A 26 -2.96 -1.86 -5.33
C CYS A 26 -4.43 -2.29 -5.56
N THR A 27 -5.19 -1.59 -6.40
CA THR A 27 -6.60 -1.88 -6.69
C THR A 27 -6.84 -3.23 -7.36
N ASN A 28 -7.99 -3.86 -7.09
CA ASN A 28 -8.49 -5.06 -7.79
C ASN A 28 -7.49 -6.22 -7.90
N ARG A 29 -6.82 -6.55 -6.80
CA ARG A 29 -5.78 -7.59 -6.74
C ARG A 29 -6.17 -8.79 -5.87
N GLY A 30 -7.40 -8.81 -5.37
CA GLY A 30 -7.86 -9.88 -4.47
C GLY A 30 -7.10 -9.92 -3.15
N LEU A 31 -6.51 -8.80 -2.72
CA LEU A 31 -5.76 -8.74 -1.47
C LEU A 31 -6.70 -9.00 -0.30
N THR A 32 -6.33 -9.93 0.57
CA THR A 32 -7.07 -10.25 1.80
C THR A 32 -6.49 -9.55 3.03
N SER A 33 -5.32 -8.92 2.89
CA SER A 33 -4.60 -8.20 3.94
C SER A 33 -3.78 -7.04 3.38
N ILE A 34 -3.42 -6.08 4.23
CA ILE A 34 -2.59 -4.93 3.86
C ILE A 34 -1.14 -5.38 3.62
N PRO A 35 -0.55 -5.11 2.43
CA PRO A 35 0.81 -5.53 2.10
C PRO A 35 1.85 -4.76 2.94
N GLN A 36 2.76 -5.49 3.58
CA GLN A 36 3.75 -4.91 4.50
C GLN A 36 5.06 -4.49 3.82
N ASN A 37 5.36 -5.04 2.64
CA ASN A 37 6.62 -4.79 1.91
C ASN A 37 6.50 -3.65 0.88
N LEU A 38 5.81 -2.58 1.27
CA LEU A 38 5.68 -1.36 0.46
C LEU A 38 6.83 -0.38 0.74
N THR A 39 7.22 0.42 -0.26
CA THR A 39 8.34 1.36 -0.10
C THR A 39 8.00 2.49 0.89
N LYS A 40 8.92 2.82 1.80
CA LYS A 40 8.71 3.84 2.88
C LYS A 40 8.40 5.27 2.42
N ASN A 41 8.56 5.57 1.13
CA ASN A 41 8.36 6.92 0.57
C ASN A 41 6.97 7.14 -0.05
N ILE A 42 6.04 6.19 0.10
CA ILE A 42 4.67 6.34 -0.41
C ILE A 42 3.95 7.46 0.32
N ARG A 43 3.25 8.29 -0.46
CA ARG A 43 2.36 9.35 -0.01
C ARG A 43 0.90 9.03 -0.32
N ARG A 44 0.64 8.28 -1.39
CA ARG A 44 -0.72 7.85 -1.76
C ARG A 44 -0.75 6.35 -1.97
N LEU A 45 -1.63 5.66 -1.26
CA LEU A 45 -1.83 4.22 -1.37
C LEU A 45 -3.29 3.93 -1.66
N ASP A 46 -3.56 3.32 -2.79
CA ASP A 46 -4.89 2.85 -3.14
C ASP A 46 -4.98 1.33 -2.98
N LEU A 47 -5.69 0.88 -1.95
CA LEU A 47 -6.00 -0.52 -1.66
C LEU A 47 -7.47 -0.84 -1.95
N SER A 48 -8.16 0.02 -2.70
CA SER A 48 -9.58 -0.15 -2.97
C SER A 48 -9.88 -1.39 -3.82
N ARG A 49 -11.14 -1.83 -3.80
CA ARG A 49 -11.62 -2.98 -4.60
C ARG A 49 -10.83 -4.27 -4.33
N ASN A 50 -10.56 -4.54 -3.06
CA ASN A 50 -9.90 -5.77 -2.63
C ASN A 50 -10.84 -6.56 -1.69
N GLN A 51 -10.30 -7.56 -0.99
CA GLN A 51 -11.04 -8.46 -0.10
C GLN A 51 -10.49 -8.36 1.33
N ILE A 52 -9.96 -7.21 1.72
CA ILE A 52 -9.38 -7.00 3.05
C ILE A 52 -10.51 -7.03 4.07
N THR A 53 -10.37 -7.89 5.08
CA THR A 53 -11.40 -8.08 6.13
C THR A 53 -11.03 -7.41 7.45
N MET A 54 -9.74 -7.17 7.69
CA MET A 54 -9.24 -6.60 8.93
C MET A 54 -8.09 -5.62 8.67
N VAL A 55 -8.12 -4.49 9.37
CA VAL A 55 -6.97 -3.58 9.50
C VAL A 55 -6.32 -3.81 10.86
N GLN A 56 -5.15 -4.45 10.86
CA GLN A 56 -4.41 -4.78 12.08
C GLN A 56 -3.77 -3.54 12.72
N ALA A 57 -3.46 -3.63 14.02
CA ALA A 57 -2.69 -2.60 14.71
C ALA A 57 -1.34 -2.39 14.02
N GLY A 58 -0.97 -1.13 13.76
CA GLY A 58 0.28 -0.81 13.06
C GLY A 58 0.35 -1.29 11.60
N ALA A 59 -0.78 -1.59 10.94
CA ALA A 59 -0.78 -2.09 9.55
C ALA A 59 -0.07 -1.17 8.54
N PHE A 60 0.10 0.11 8.88
CA PHE A 60 0.77 1.12 8.06
C PHE A 60 2.05 1.68 8.69
N ILE A 61 2.62 1.03 9.71
CA ILE A 61 3.79 1.52 10.46
C ILE A 61 5.01 1.81 9.57
N ASN A 62 5.13 1.11 8.45
CA ASN A 62 6.22 1.27 7.49
C ASN A 62 6.02 2.45 6.51
N LEU A 63 4.90 3.16 6.59
CA LEU A 63 4.53 4.24 5.67
C LEU A 63 4.39 5.60 6.39
N PRO A 64 5.45 6.11 7.05
CA PRO A 64 5.37 7.33 7.88
C PRO A 64 5.08 8.62 7.07
N ARG A 65 5.19 8.53 5.73
CA ARG A 65 4.92 9.64 4.80
C ARG A 65 3.56 9.54 4.11
N LEU A 66 2.71 8.58 4.50
CA LEU A 66 1.40 8.38 3.90
C LEU A 66 0.50 9.60 4.17
N GLN A 67 -0.12 10.11 3.12
CA GLN A 67 -0.99 11.30 3.13
C GLN A 67 -2.41 10.95 2.73
N GLU A 68 -2.55 10.04 1.77
CA GLU A 68 -3.83 9.57 1.24
C GLU A 68 -3.83 8.05 1.23
N LEU A 69 -4.87 7.45 1.81
CA LEU A 69 -5.10 6.01 1.85
C LEU A 69 -6.53 5.74 1.37
N ASP A 70 -6.71 4.85 0.40
CA ASP A 70 -8.04 4.40 0.00
C ASP A 70 -8.21 2.92 0.34
N LEU A 71 -9.17 2.61 1.20
CA LEU A 71 -9.58 1.24 1.58
C LEU A 71 -11.00 0.90 1.10
N SER A 72 -11.60 1.73 0.26
CA SER A 72 -12.98 1.58 -0.20
C SER A 72 -13.21 0.28 -0.97
N SER A 73 -14.45 -0.19 -1.03
CA SER A 73 -14.79 -1.43 -1.74
C SER A 73 -13.98 -2.65 -1.27
N ASN A 74 -13.72 -2.74 0.04
CA ASN A 74 -13.21 -3.93 0.73
C ASN A 74 -14.31 -4.59 1.58
N GLN A 75 -13.96 -5.63 2.34
CA GLN A 75 -14.86 -6.38 3.22
C GLN A 75 -14.50 -6.18 4.70
N ILE A 76 -14.04 -4.97 5.05
CA ILE A 76 -13.48 -4.67 6.38
C ILE A 76 -14.60 -4.79 7.42
N THR A 77 -14.46 -5.73 8.33
CA THR A 77 -15.37 -5.96 9.47
C THR A 77 -14.74 -5.58 10.80
N MET A 78 -13.40 -5.45 10.85
CA MET A 78 -12.67 -5.10 12.05
C MET A 78 -11.51 -4.15 11.75
N ILE A 79 -11.39 -3.10 12.57
CA ILE A 79 -10.23 -2.22 12.61
C ILE A 79 -9.72 -2.29 14.04
N GLN A 80 -8.49 -2.77 14.21
CA GLN A 80 -7.88 -2.86 15.54
C GLN A 80 -7.51 -1.46 16.07
N PRO A 81 -7.48 -1.27 17.40
CA PRO A 81 -6.86 -0.09 18.00
C PRO A 81 -5.46 0.12 17.42
N SER A 82 -5.05 1.37 17.25
CA SER A 82 -3.74 1.71 16.69
C SER A 82 -3.48 1.28 15.24
N ALA A 83 -4.51 0.88 14.48
CA ALA A 83 -4.39 0.58 13.06
C ALA A 83 -3.76 1.72 12.24
N PHE A 84 -4.11 2.96 12.59
CA PHE A 84 -3.64 4.20 11.94
C PHE A 84 -2.68 5.00 12.81
N GLU A 85 -2.09 4.39 13.84
CA GLU A 85 -1.10 5.06 14.69
C GLU A 85 0.18 5.36 13.89
N ASN A 86 0.90 6.41 14.28
CA ASN A 86 2.16 6.84 13.64
C ASN A 86 2.03 7.22 12.16
N LEU A 87 0.87 7.76 11.76
CA LEU A 87 0.62 8.35 10.44
C LEU A 87 0.48 9.89 10.52
N PRO A 88 1.54 10.64 10.88
CA PRO A 88 1.45 12.07 11.18
C PRO A 88 1.13 12.95 9.95
N MET A 89 1.24 12.40 8.75
CA MET A 89 0.98 13.11 7.50
C MET A 89 -0.38 12.75 6.86
N LEU A 90 -1.12 11.80 7.44
CA LEU A 90 -2.38 11.31 6.88
C LEU A 90 -3.45 12.41 6.95
N GLN A 91 -4.05 12.70 5.80
CA GLN A 91 -5.03 13.78 5.63
C GLN A 91 -6.34 13.26 5.02
N CYS A 92 -6.27 12.16 4.25
CA CYS A 92 -7.42 11.55 3.59
C CYS A 92 -7.39 10.03 3.79
N LEU A 93 -8.54 9.46 4.18
CA LEU A 93 -8.79 8.03 4.42
C LEU A 93 -10.11 7.61 3.78
#